data_AF-A0A6L2PVD2-F1
#
_entry.id   AF-A0A6L2PVD2-F1
#
_cell.length_a   1.000
_cell.length_b   1.000
_cell.length_c   1.000
_cell.angle_alpha   90.00
_cell.angle_beta   90.00
_cell.angle_gamma   90.00
#
_symmetry.space_group_name_H-M   'P 1'
#
loop_
_entity.id
_entity.type
_entity.pdbx_description
1 polymer ?
#
loop_
_entity_poly.entity_id
_entity_poly.type
_entity_poly.pdbx_seq_one_letter_code
_entity_poly.pdbx_strand_id
1 'polypeptide(L)'
;MSFLLLTAQAFLRNFVMLQLFFEGVQAKVAQGVKESEISYQMAYSKPELRKVIREYPAREVKKGLDMFYDNIYGYLQVVWRAMQEEFIQQYKYIEELIQRCYPGSMIVLDFSIQNILEFFSEIARSH
;
A
#
# COMPACT_ATOMS: atom_id res chain seq x y z
N MET A 1 3.48 -7.52 24.12
CA MET A 1 2.57 -6.67 23.33
C MET A 1 3.26 -5.46 22.69
N SER A 2 4.32 -4.90 23.27
CA SER A 2 4.94 -3.64 22.83
C SER A 2 5.79 -3.73 21.55
N PHE A 3 6.45 -4.87 21.29
CA PHE A 3 7.36 -5.02 20.14
C PHE A 3 6.65 -5.36 18.82
N LEU A 4 5.59 -6.16 18.89
CA LEU A 4 4.68 -6.48 17.78
C LEU A 4 3.95 -5.23 17.27
N LEU A 5 3.53 -4.34 18.18
CA LEU A 5 2.94 -3.05 17.84
C LEU A 5 3.96 -2.12 17.18
N LEU A 6 5.20 -2.05 17.67
CA LEU A 6 6.26 -1.21 17.09
C LEU A 6 6.71 -1.67 15.69
N THR A 7 6.82 -2.98 15.47
CA THR A 7 7.20 -3.58 14.18
C THR A 7 6.07 -3.47 13.16
N ALA A 8 4.83 -3.78 13.57
CA ALA A 8 3.65 -3.49 12.77
C ALA A 8 3.56 -1.99 12.45
N GLN A 9 3.76 -1.10 13.42
CA GLN A 9 3.65 0.35 13.22
C GLN A 9 4.72 0.93 12.28
N ALA A 10 5.93 0.35 12.25
CA ALA A 10 6.98 0.75 11.29
C ALA A 10 6.70 0.27 9.86
N PHE A 11 6.27 -0.99 9.69
CA PHE A 11 5.82 -1.54 8.40
C PHE A 11 4.59 -0.78 7.88
N LEU A 12 3.61 -0.63 8.77
CA LEU A 12 2.43 0.16 8.51
C LEU A 12 2.79 1.61 8.24
N ARG A 13 3.89 2.20 8.74
CA ARG A 13 4.14 3.64 8.55
C ARG A 13 4.16 4.06 7.09
N ASN A 14 4.87 3.35 6.21
CA ASN A 14 4.95 3.74 4.80
C ASN A 14 3.66 3.39 4.05
N PHE A 15 3.03 2.25 4.40
CA PHE A 15 1.71 1.89 3.92
C PHE A 15 0.62 2.88 4.35
N VAL A 16 0.71 3.36 5.59
CA VAL A 16 -0.15 4.34 6.24
C VAL A 16 0.03 5.69 5.58
N MET A 17 1.23 6.09 5.14
CA MET A 17 1.38 7.33 4.37
C MET A 17 0.68 7.26 3.02
N LEU A 18 0.81 6.13 2.30
CA LEU A 18 0.09 5.90 1.04
C LEU A 18 -1.43 5.86 1.28
N GLN A 19 -1.87 5.14 2.31
CA GLN A 19 -3.27 5.04 2.72
C GLN A 19 -3.85 6.41 3.11
N LEU A 20 -3.17 7.18 3.97
CA LEU A 20 -3.58 8.52 4.40
C LEU A 20 -3.69 9.49 3.22
N PHE A 21 -2.79 9.38 2.24
CA PHE A 21 -2.89 10.16 1.02
C PHE A 21 -4.20 9.87 0.29
N PHE A 22 -4.53 8.59 0.08
CA PHE A 22 -5.75 8.19 -0.61
C PHE A 22 -7.03 8.40 0.21
N GLU A 23 -6.99 8.29 1.54
CA GLU A 23 -8.09 8.72 2.42
C GLU A 23 -8.37 10.21 2.26
N GLY A 24 -7.32 11.03 2.14
CA GLY A 24 -7.45 12.45 1.83
C GLY A 24 -8.06 12.72 0.45
N VAL A 25 -7.66 11.94 -0.57
CA VAL A 25 -8.29 11.98 -1.91
C VAL A 25 -9.78 11.65 -1.81
N GLN A 26 -10.14 10.56 -1.13
CA GLN A 26 -11.54 10.17 -0.93
C GLN A 26 -12.33 11.24 -0.19
N ALA A 27 -11.76 11.84 0.86
CA ALA A 27 -12.40 12.91 1.60
C ALA A 27 -12.73 14.12 0.70
N LYS A 28 -11.85 14.45 -0.25
CA LYS A 28 -12.12 15.49 -1.25
C LYS A 28 -13.24 15.10 -2.21
N VAL A 29 -13.25 13.85 -2.68
CA VAL A 29 -14.34 13.33 -3.52
C VAL A 29 -15.68 13.39 -2.76
N ALA A 30 -15.70 12.97 -1.50
CA ALA A 30 -16.88 13.02 -0.64
C ALA A 30 -17.37 14.47 -0.36
N GLN A 31 -16.46 15.44 -0.40
CA GLN A 31 -16.78 16.88 -0.32
C GLN A 31 -17.31 17.46 -1.65
N GLY A 32 -17.45 16.65 -2.69
CA GLY A 32 -18.01 17.03 -3.99
C GLY A 32 -16.98 17.44 -5.05
N VAL A 33 -15.68 17.28 -4.80
CA VAL A 33 -14.66 17.45 -5.83
C VAL A 33 -14.79 16.32 -6.84
N LYS A 34 -14.88 16.62 -8.13
CA LYS A 34 -14.92 15.57 -9.17
C LYS A 34 -13.61 14.81 -9.18
N GLU A 35 -13.67 13.50 -9.41
CA GLU A 35 -12.49 12.65 -9.42
C GLU A 35 -11.43 13.12 -10.42
N SER A 36 -11.85 13.50 -11.63
CA SER A 36 -10.97 14.06 -12.66
C SER A 36 -10.28 15.38 -12.27
N GLU A 37 -10.78 16.07 -11.24
CA GLU A 37 -10.28 17.35 -10.75
C GLU A 37 -9.35 17.21 -9.54
N ILE A 38 -9.25 16.02 -8.93
CA ILE A 38 -8.38 15.77 -7.78
C ILE A 38 -6.93 16.17 -8.07
N SER A 39 -6.44 15.87 -9.28
CA SER A 39 -5.06 16.20 -9.66
C SER A 39 -4.73 17.70 -9.68
N TYR A 40 -5.74 18.58 -9.64
CA TYR A 40 -5.58 20.04 -9.53
C TYR A 40 -5.55 20.52 -8.06
N GLN A 41 -5.92 19.67 -7.10
CA GLN A 41 -5.80 19.98 -5.67
C GLN A 41 -4.32 19.95 -5.27
N MET A 42 -3.79 21.07 -4.77
CA MET A 42 -2.35 21.23 -4.49
C MET A 42 -1.79 20.09 -3.62
N ALA A 43 -2.51 19.72 -2.55
CA ALA A 43 -2.12 18.65 -1.63
C ALA A 43 -2.22 17.22 -2.22
N TYR A 44 -2.93 17.05 -3.33
CA TYR A 44 -3.18 15.75 -3.97
C TYR A 44 -2.82 15.79 -5.45
N SER A 45 -1.84 16.62 -5.83
CA SER A 45 -1.44 16.81 -7.22
C SER A 45 -0.63 15.62 -7.75
N LYS A 46 -0.48 15.50 -9.08
CA LYS A 46 0.34 14.44 -9.71
C LYS A 46 1.78 14.39 -9.14
N PRO A 47 2.49 15.52 -8.92
CA PRO A 47 3.79 15.50 -8.26
C PRO A 47 3.77 14.95 -6.84
N GLU A 48 2.77 15.30 -6.02
CA GLU A 48 2.66 14.80 -4.65
C GLU A 48 2.39 13.29 -4.62
N LEU A 49 1.48 12.79 -5.47
CA LEU A 49 1.24 11.35 -5.59
C LEU A 49 2.54 10.59 -5.96
N ARG A 50 3.33 11.12 -6.90
CA ARG A 50 4.63 10.51 -7.26
C ARG A 50 5.62 10.48 -6.11
N LYS A 51 5.62 11.49 -5.24
CA LYS A 51 6.47 11.48 -4.04
C LYS A 51 6.05 10.36 -3.10
N VAL A 52 4.75 10.27 -2.79
CA VAL A 52 4.23 9.26 -1.85
C VAL A 52 4.49 7.85 -2.36
N ILE A 53 4.28 7.56 -3.64
CA ILE A 53 4.54 6.23 -4.22
C ILE A 53 6.03 5.85 -4.13
N ARG A 54 6.95 6.80 -4.35
CA ARG A 54 8.40 6.55 -4.27
C ARG A 54 8.89 6.18 -2.87
N GLU A 55 8.16 6.58 -1.84
CA GLU A 55 8.43 6.16 -0.45
C GLU A 55 7.96 4.72 -0.17
N TYR A 56 7.27 4.09 -1.12
CA TYR A 56 6.75 2.73 -1.01
C TYR A 56 7.26 1.78 -2.12
N PRO A 57 8.59 1.65 -2.32
CA PRO A 57 9.12 0.77 -3.33
C PRO A 57 8.99 -0.70 -2.93
N ALA A 58 8.96 -1.58 -3.92
CA ALA A 58 8.87 -3.04 -3.78
C ALA A 58 9.77 -3.63 -2.68
N ARG A 59 11.01 -3.13 -2.56
CA ARG A 59 11.98 -3.57 -1.54
C ARG A 59 11.50 -3.33 -0.12
N GLU A 60 10.97 -2.14 0.17
CA GLU A 60 10.50 -1.79 1.52
C GLU A 60 9.23 -2.57 1.87
N VAL A 61 8.37 -2.82 0.86
CA VAL A 61 7.21 -3.71 1.01
C VAL A 61 7.65 -5.11 1.44
N LYS A 62 8.56 -5.73 0.67
CA LYS A 62 9.06 -7.07 0.95
C LYS A 62 9.71 -7.17 2.33
N LYS A 63 10.59 -6.22 2.65
CA LYS A 63 11.27 -6.15 3.95
C LYS A 63 10.28 -6.05 5.11
N GLY A 64 9.24 -5.25 4.95
CA GLY A 64 8.20 -5.11 5.95
C GLY A 64 7.37 -6.37 6.17
N LEU A 65 7.03 -7.08 5.10
CA LEU A 65 6.36 -8.38 5.15
C LEU A 65 7.21 -9.44 5.87
N ASP A 66 8.52 -9.47 5.59
CA ASP A 66 9.50 -10.38 6.18
C ASP A 66 9.59 -10.17 7.71
N MET A 67 9.77 -8.91 8.13
CA MET A 67 9.75 -8.54 9.55
C MET A 67 8.42 -8.90 10.23
N PHE A 68 7.30 -8.79 9.52
CA PHE A 68 6.00 -9.12 10.10
C PHE A 68 5.86 -10.63 10.29
N TYR A 69 6.28 -11.43 9.31
CA TYR A 69 6.27 -12.90 9.35
C TYR A 69 6.98 -13.47 10.59
N ASP A 70 8.16 -12.94 10.91
CA ASP A 70 8.93 -13.32 12.10
C ASP A 70 8.20 -13.10 13.43
N ASN A 71 7.21 -12.20 13.47
CA ASN A 71 6.53 -11.80 14.69
C ASN A 71 5.22 -12.57 14.97
N ILE A 72 4.74 -13.42 14.04
CA ILE A 72 3.40 -14.07 14.11
C ILE A 72 3.42 -15.54 14.56
N TYR A 73 4.45 -15.98 15.30
CA TYR A 73 4.65 -17.39 15.72
C TYR A 73 3.34 -18.13 16.06
N GLY A 74 3.07 -19.23 15.34
CA GLY A 74 1.98 -20.17 15.63
C GLY A 74 0.65 -19.98 14.86
N TYR A 75 0.42 -18.85 14.19
CA TYR A 75 -0.81 -18.59 13.39
C TYR A 75 -0.55 -18.41 11.88
N LEU A 76 0.66 -18.74 11.45
CA LEU A 76 1.25 -18.37 10.17
C LEU A 76 0.39 -18.71 8.96
N GLN A 77 -0.08 -19.95 8.79
CA GLN A 77 -0.73 -20.35 7.53
C GLN A 77 -2.04 -19.59 7.24
N VAL A 78 -2.90 -19.38 8.25
CA VAL A 78 -4.20 -18.73 8.06
C VAL A 78 -4.06 -17.21 8.01
N VAL A 79 -3.26 -16.64 8.91
CA VAL A 79 -3.02 -15.19 8.95
C VAL A 79 -2.26 -14.74 7.70
N TRP A 80 -1.29 -15.51 7.22
CA TRP A 80 -0.50 -15.16 6.04
C TRP A 80 -1.32 -15.13 4.76
N ARG A 81 -2.24 -16.09 4.57
CA ARG A 81 -3.16 -16.08 3.43
C ARG A 81 -4.13 -14.90 3.48
N ALA A 82 -4.75 -14.66 4.64
CA ALA A 82 -5.64 -13.51 4.81
C ALA A 82 -4.91 -12.18 4.54
N MET A 83 -3.66 -12.04 5.01
CA MET A 83 -2.85 -10.86 4.73
C MET A 83 -2.51 -10.71 3.25
N GLN A 84 -2.19 -11.80 2.54
CA GLN A 84 -1.95 -11.75 1.10
C GLN A 84 -3.18 -11.23 0.36
N GLU A 85 -4.36 -11.74 0.72
CA GLU A 85 -5.63 -11.32 0.13
C GLU A 85 -5.91 -9.83 0.38
N GLU A 86 -5.78 -9.38 1.63
CA GLU A 86 -5.92 -7.96 2.00
C GLU A 86 -4.95 -7.06 1.23
N PHE A 87 -3.67 -7.46 1.11
CA PHE A 87 -2.68 -6.68 0.39
C PHE A 87 -3.01 -6.55 -1.10
N ILE A 88 -3.54 -7.61 -1.71
CA ILE A 88 -4.00 -7.61 -3.10
C ILE A 88 -5.23 -6.71 -3.27
N GLN A 89 -6.18 -6.77 -2.34
CA GLN A 89 -7.37 -5.90 -2.38
C GLN A 89 -6.98 -4.42 -2.27
N GLN A 90 -6.10 -4.09 -1.32
CA GLN A 90 -5.53 -2.75 -1.15
C GLN A 90 -4.82 -2.25 -2.41
N TYR A 91 -3.98 -3.08 -3.02
CA TYR A 91 -3.30 -2.76 -4.27
C TYR A 91 -4.30 -2.39 -5.38
N LYS A 92 -5.31 -3.24 -5.61
CA LYS A 92 -6.32 -3.02 -6.65
C LYS A 92 -7.10 -1.73 -6.41
N TYR A 93 -7.46 -1.49 -5.16
CA TYR A 93 -8.17 -0.29 -4.75
C TYR A 93 -7.37 0.98 -5.02
N ILE A 94 -6.07 0.97 -4.69
CA ILE A 94 -5.16 2.08 -4.98
C ILE A 94 -5.02 2.31 -6.48
N GLU A 95 -4.81 1.25 -7.28
CA GLU A 95 -4.72 1.36 -8.74
C GLU A 95 -6.00 1.95 -9.34
N GLU A 96 -7.18 1.55 -8.86
CA GLU A 96 -8.46 2.12 -9.31
C GLU A 96 -8.54 3.63 -9.02
N LEU A 97 -8.15 4.06 -7.82
CA LEU A 97 -8.10 5.48 -7.47
C LEU A 97 -7.10 6.25 -8.35
N ILE A 98 -5.92 5.67 -8.64
CA ILE A 98 -4.95 6.30 -9.55
C ILE A 98 -5.57 6.52 -10.93
N GLN A 99 -6.25 5.51 -11.47
CA GLN A 99 -6.89 5.59 -12.79
C GLN A 99 -7.99 6.65 -12.85
N ARG A 100 -8.84 6.71 -11.83
CA ARG A 100 -9.99 7.65 -11.76
C ARG A 100 -9.57 9.08 -11.45
N CYS A 101 -8.67 9.26 -10.49
CA CYS A 101 -8.30 10.57 -9.97
C CYS A 101 -7.11 11.20 -10.70
N TYR A 102 -6.30 10.39 -11.39
CA TYR A 102 -5.08 10.83 -12.07
C TYR A 102 -4.99 10.33 -13.52
N PRO A 103 -6.01 10.55 -14.37
CA PRO A 103 -5.99 10.09 -15.75
C PRO A 103 -4.82 10.70 -16.55
N GLY A 104 -4.25 9.88 -17.44
CA GLY A 104 -3.11 10.26 -18.29
C GLY A 104 -1.84 10.64 -17.53
N SER A 105 -1.72 10.30 -16.24
CA SER A 105 -0.56 10.64 -15.42
C SER A 105 0.64 9.71 -15.64
N MET A 106 0.40 8.53 -16.23
CA MET A 106 1.36 7.42 -16.35
C MET A 106 1.99 7.03 -14.99
N ILE A 107 1.28 7.31 -13.90
CA ILE A 107 1.68 6.92 -12.54
C ILE A 107 1.19 5.50 -12.33
N VAL A 108 2.10 4.63 -11.89
CA VAL A 108 1.84 3.23 -11.54
C VAL A 108 2.62 2.93 -10.26
N LEU A 109 2.17 1.92 -9.51
CA LEU A 109 2.96 1.38 -8.42
C LEU A 109 4.21 0.65 -8.94
N ASP A 110 5.31 0.74 -8.19
CA ASP A 110 6.61 0.14 -8.54
C ASP A 110 6.64 -1.41 -8.44
N PHE A 111 5.49 -2.03 -8.16
CA PHE A 111 5.33 -3.46 -8.07
C PHE A 111 3.95 -3.86 -8.60
N SER A 112 3.84 -5.13 -8.96
CA SER A 112 2.60 -5.74 -9.44
C SER A 112 2.03 -6.75 -8.44
N ILE A 113 0.79 -7.21 -8.69
CA ILE A 113 0.20 -8.35 -7.96
C ILE A 113 1.12 -9.57 -8.02
N GLN A 114 1.78 -9.81 -9.16
CA GLN A 114 2.70 -10.93 -9.31
C GLN A 114 3.88 -10.82 -8.34
N ASN A 115 4.44 -9.62 -8.16
CA ASN A 115 5.51 -9.38 -7.19
C ASN A 115 5.01 -9.58 -5.75
N ILE A 116 3.78 -9.16 -5.43
CA ILE A 116 3.18 -9.42 -4.12
C ILE A 116 3.12 -10.94 -3.87
N LEU A 117 2.59 -11.72 -4.82
CA LEU A 117 2.51 -13.18 -4.70
C LEU A 117 3.90 -13.81 -4.51
N GLU A 118 4.90 -13.33 -5.25
CA GLU A 118 6.30 -13.76 -5.12
C GLU A 118 6.86 -13.45 -3.73
N PHE A 119 6.66 -12.24 -3.21
CA PHE A 119 7.13 -11.86 -1.87
C PHE A 119 6.56 -12.80 -0.81
N PHE A 120 5.23 -12.99 -0.80
CA PHE A 120 4.57 -13.86 0.17
C PHE A 120 5.02 -15.32 0.06
N SER A 121 5.26 -15.80 -1.16
CA SER A 121 5.76 -17.16 -1.41
C SER A 121 7.21 -17.36 -0.98
N GLU A 122 8.08 -16.39 -1.25
CA GLU A 122 9.50 -16.46 -0.89
C GLU A 122 9.71 -16.40 0.62
N ILE A 123 8.99 -15.49 1.30
CA ILE A 123 9.05 -15.36 2.77
C ILE A 123 8.55 -16.66 3.41
N ALA A 124 7.38 -17.18 2.99
CA ALA A 124 6.87 -18.44 3.54
C ALA A 124 7.76 -19.68 3.29
N ARG A 125 8.63 -19.64 2.27
CA ARG A 125 9.60 -20.72 1.99
C ARG A 125 10.91 -20.58 2.77
N SER A 126 11.20 -19.37 3.26
CA SER A 126 12.47 -19.05 3.93
C SER A 126 12.44 -19.33 5.44
N HIS A 127 11.31 -19.80 5.97
CA HIS A 127 11.06 -20.14 7.37
C HIS A 127 10.29 -21.46 7.47
#